data_AF-A0A954YXE3-F1
#
_entry.id   AF-A0A954YXE3-F1
#
_cell.length_a   1.000
_cell.length_b   1.000
_cell.length_c   1.000
_cell.angle_alpha   90.00
_cell.angle_beta   90.00
_cell.angle_gamma   90.00
#
_symmetry.space_group_name_H-M   'P 1'
#
loop_
_entity.id
_entity.type
_entity.pdbx_description
1 polymer ?
#
loop_
_entity_poly.entity_id
_entity_poly.type
_entity_poly.pdbx_seq_one_letter_code
_entity_poly.pdbx_strand_id
1 'polypeptide(L)'
;MRFNYGVAAIFLAVGLLTPRAAADWQPGDGHKMHFPQLPDPQGWDIDTTTDFIFDDWLCSGSGPVEDIHFWASSRSDNGGPLARIDVEIWNDVAVNDPTNQLPYSHPGAPLWQRSFFPQDWTMAGPWTGQQGWYAPNPDEILPDNHINYFQFNFANILDPFIQEQGT
;
A
#
# COMPACT_ATOMS: atom_id res chain seq x y z
N MET A 1 52.67 47.55 16.27
CA MET A 1 51.27 47.43 16.73
C MET A 1 50.64 46.25 16.00
N ARG A 2 49.93 45.42 16.74
CA ARG A 2 49.44 44.09 16.36
C ARG A 2 48.10 44.13 15.61
N PHE A 3 47.75 42.98 15.04
CA PHE A 3 46.40 42.48 14.64
C PHE A 3 45.96 42.86 13.21
N ASN A 4 45.36 41.99 12.38
CA ASN A 4 44.85 40.62 12.56
C ASN A 4 44.63 40.00 11.15
N TYR A 5 45.04 38.74 10.93
CA TYR A 5 44.58 37.96 9.76
C TYR A 5 43.25 37.29 10.12
N GLY A 6 42.14 37.85 9.64
CA GLY A 6 40.83 37.19 9.73
C GLY A 6 40.69 36.15 8.62
N VAL A 7 40.85 34.87 8.94
CA VAL A 7 40.42 33.78 8.04
C VAL A 7 38.90 33.67 8.18
N ALA A 8 38.17 34.13 7.17
CA ALA A 8 36.73 33.91 7.09
C ALA A 8 36.49 32.45 6.66
N ALA A 9 36.13 31.59 7.61
CA ALA A 9 35.62 30.27 7.31
C ALA A 9 34.19 30.40 6.77
N ILE A 10 34.03 30.25 5.45
CA ILE A 10 32.72 30.11 4.81
C ILE A 10 32.25 28.68 5.12
N PHE A 11 31.36 28.54 6.10
CA PHE A 11 30.58 27.32 6.26
C PHE A 11 29.55 27.27 5.14
N LEU A 12 29.85 26.52 4.08
CA LEU A 12 28.84 26.13 3.10
C LEU A 12 27.99 25.03 3.74
N ALA A 13 26.93 25.42 4.45
CA ALA A 13 25.89 24.49 4.83
C ALA A 13 25.12 24.12 3.55
N VAL A 14 25.56 23.05 2.88
CA VAL A 14 24.74 22.37 1.89
C VAL A 14 23.63 21.69 2.68
N GLY A 15 22.55 22.43 2.90
CA GLY A 15 21.28 21.86 3.31
C GLY A 15 20.81 20.97 2.18
N LEU A 16 21.12 19.67 2.27
CA LEU A 16 20.37 18.64 1.57
C LEU A 16 18.97 18.63 2.19
N LEU A 17 18.14 19.59 1.78
CA LEU A 17 16.71 19.40 1.76
C LEU A 17 16.49 18.39 0.63
N THR A 18 16.60 17.10 0.95
CA THR A 18 15.82 16.14 0.17
C THR A 18 14.38 16.55 0.43
N PRO A 19 13.60 16.99 -0.58
CA PRO A 19 12.20 16.76 -0.45
C PRO A 19 12.13 15.24 -0.35
N ARG A 20 11.77 14.70 0.82
CA ARG A 20 10.90 13.54 0.77
C ARG A 20 9.70 14.07 -0.01
N ALA A 21 9.71 13.91 -1.33
CA ALA A 21 8.46 13.87 -2.06
C ALA A 21 7.60 12.95 -1.20
N ALA A 22 6.53 13.49 -0.64
CA ALA A 22 5.61 12.66 0.10
C ALA A 22 5.26 11.55 -0.88
N ALA A 23 5.65 10.32 -0.55
CA ALA A 23 5.44 9.16 -1.41
C ALA A 23 3.98 8.72 -1.26
N ASP A 24 3.06 9.66 -1.01
CA ASP A 24 1.64 9.42 -0.97
C ASP A 24 1.12 9.38 -2.40
N TRP A 25 0.52 8.27 -2.76
CA TRP A 25 -0.10 8.13 -4.06
C TRP A 25 -1.44 8.86 -4.07
N GLN A 26 -1.62 9.73 -5.05
CA GLN A 26 -2.88 10.39 -5.34
C GLN A 26 -3.42 9.86 -6.68
N PRO A 27 -4.74 9.90 -6.93
CA PRO A 27 -5.31 9.43 -8.20
C PRO A 27 -4.69 10.05 -9.46
N GLY A 28 -4.12 11.25 -9.33
CA GLY A 28 -3.43 11.95 -10.42
C GLY A 28 -2.02 11.43 -10.77
N ASP A 29 -1.40 10.62 -9.91
CA ASP A 29 -0.03 10.12 -10.09
C ASP A 29 0.05 8.95 -11.09
N GLY A 30 -1.11 8.47 -11.56
CA GLY A 30 -1.23 7.34 -12.46
C GLY A 30 -1.18 6.01 -11.74
N HIS A 31 -1.74 4.98 -12.36
CA HIS A 31 -1.82 3.64 -11.78
C HIS A 31 -1.93 2.59 -12.88
N LYS A 32 -1.39 1.41 -12.61
CA LYS A 32 -1.52 0.26 -13.50
C LYS A 32 -2.82 -0.53 -13.28
N MET A 33 -3.59 -0.19 -12.25
CA MET A 33 -4.88 -0.83 -11.95
C MET A 33 -6.00 -0.29 -12.83
N HIS A 34 -6.72 -1.16 -13.53
CA HIS A 34 -7.85 -0.73 -14.37
C HIS A 34 -8.89 0.09 -13.57
N PHE A 35 -9.18 -0.31 -12.32
CA PHE A 35 -9.96 0.46 -11.36
C PHE A 35 -9.22 0.55 -10.01
N PRO A 36 -8.50 1.64 -9.73
CA PRO A 36 -7.82 1.81 -8.46
C PRO A 36 -8.88 1.89 -7.35
N GLN A 37 -8.72 1.09 -6.31
CA GLN A 37 -9.61 1.12 -5.15
C GLN A 37 -9.20 2.31 -4.26
N LEU A 38 -10.02 3.37 -4.30
CA LEU A 38 -9.92 4.50 -3.38
C LEU A 38 -10.49 4.12 -2.02
N PRO A 39 -10.08 4.77 -0.91
CA PRO A 39 -10.68 4.48 0.37
C PRO A 39 -12.14 4.93 0.32
N ASP A 40 -13.04 4.13 0.88
CA ASP A 40 -14.40 4.56 1.17
C ASP A 40 -14.46 5.06 2.62
N PRO A 41 -14.51 6.38 2.86
CA PRO A 41 -14.50 6.92 4.22
C PRO A 41 -15.78 6.61 5.01
N GLN A 42 -16.78 5.98 4.39
CA GLN A 42 -18.00 5.50 5.04
C GLN A 42 -18.24 4.01 4.80
N GLY A 43 -17.20 3.30 4.34
CA GLY A 43 -17.25 1.90 3.96
C GLY A 43 -17.00 0.93 5.11
N TRP A 44 -16.63 -0.29 4.72
CA TRP A 44 -16.30 -1.39 5.62
C TRP A 44 -14.88 -1.86 5.39
N ASP A 45 -14.13 -1.97 6.48
CA ASP A 45 -12.78 -2.51 6.45
C ASP A 45 -12.81 -3.98 6.89
N ILE A 46 -11.97 -4.80 6.26
CA ILE A 46 -11.90 -6.25 6.51
C ILE A 46 -10.64 -6.54 7.33
N ASP A 47 -10.79 -7.33 8.39
CA ASP A 47 -9.67 -7.83 9.18
C ASP A 47 -8.82 -8.79 8.35
N THR A 48 -7.56 -8.40 8.12
CA THR A 48 -6.58 -9.20 7.37
C THR A 48 -5.51 -9.82 8.28
N THR A 49 -5.71 -9.81 9.61
CA THR A 49 -4.71 -10.31 10.56
C THR A 49 -4.73 -11.83 10.70
N THR A 50 -5.86 -12.47 10.34
CA THR A 50 -6.08 -13.91 10.44
C THR A 50 -6.24 -14.59 9.09
N ASP A 51 -6.50 -13.83 8.02
CA ASP A 51 -6.81 -14.33 6.67
C ASP A 51 -6.20 -13.46 5.57
N PHE A 52 -6.13 -14.00 4.35
CA PHE A 52 -5.73 -13.26 3.15
C PHE A 52 -6.95 -12.61 2.49
N ILE A 53 -6.78 -11.38 2.03
CA ILE A 53 -7.70 -10.72 1.12
C ILE A 53 -7.07 -10.68 -0.28
N PHE A 54 -7.91 -10.86 -1.29
CA PHE A 54 -7.52 -10.82 -2.70
C PHE A 54 -8.39 -9.78 -3.40
N ASP A 55 -7.80 -9.08 -4.35
CA ASP A 55 -8.52 -8.18 -5.24
C ASP A 55 -8.06 -8.41 -6.67
N ASP A 56 -9.02 -8.30 -7.60
CA ASP A 56 -8.77 -8.54 -9.01
C ASP A 56 -8.18 -7.28 -9.64
N TRP A 57 -7.05 -7.47 -10.32
CA TRP A 57 -6.35 -6.38 -10.97
C TRP A 57 -6.01 -6.72 -12.41
N LEU A 58 -6.78 -6.13 -13.33
CA LEU A 58 -6.38 -6.07 -14.74
C LEU A 58 -5.34 -4.96 -14.97
N CYS A 59 -4.18 -5.32 -15.53
CA CYS A 59 -3.12 -4.39 -15.86
C CYS A 59 -3.49 -3.44 -17.02
N SER A 60 -3.31 -2.13 -16.81
CA SER A 60 -3.47 -1.11 -17.86
C SER A 60 -2.21 -0.86 -18.70
N GLY A 61 -1.03 -1.37 -18.31
CA GLY A 61 0.23 -1.18 -19.05
C GLY A 61 1.42 -2.03 -18.55
N SER A 62 2.20 -2.58 -19.49
CA SER A 62 3.31 -3.48 -19.20
C SER A 62 4.47 -2.82 -18.45
N GLY A 63 5.31 -3.64 -17.82
CA GLY A 63 6.55 -3.25 -17.14
C GLY A 63 6.53 -3.52 -15.63
N PRO A 64 7.56 -3.07 -14.90
CA PRO A 64 7.70 -3.37 -13.47
C PRO A 64 6.60 -2.72 -12.62
N VAL A 65 6.17 -3.41 -11.57
CA VAL A 65 5.34 -2.88 -10.48
C VAL A 65 6.28 -2.32 -9.41
N GLU A 66 6.73 -1.09 -9.62
CA GLU A 66 7.78 -0.47 -8.80
C GLU A 66 7.26 0.04 -7.46
N ASP A 67 5.97 0.40 -7.41
CA ASP A 67 5.32 0.94 -6.23
C ASP A 67 3.98 0.23 -5.99
N ILE A 68 3.63 0.06 -4.71
CA ILE A 68 2.34 -0.48 -4.26
C ILE A 68 1.80 0.44 -3.16
N HIS A 69 0.50 0.72 -3.19
CA HIS A 69 -0.17 1.62 -2.26
C HIS A 69 -1.45 0.97 -1.75
N PHE A 70 -1.60 0.88 -0.43
CA PHE A 70 -2.79 0.32 0.22
C PHE A 70 -3.42 1.33 1.17
N TRP A 71 -4.75 1.27 1.26
CA TRP A 71 -5.51 1.95 2.30
C TRP A 71 -5.76 0.97 3.44
N ALA A 72 -5.46 1.39 4.66
CA ALA A 72 -5.66 0.57 5.84
C ALA A 72 -6.06 1.42 7.04
N SER A 73 -6.84 0.83 7.92
CA SER A 73 -7.25 1.39 9.20
C SER A 73 -6.89 0.42 10.32
N SER A 74 -7.40 0.69 11.52
CA SER A 74 -7.28 -0.24 12.63
C SER A 74 -8.57 -0.28 13.42
N ARG A 75 -8.94 -1.48 13.88
CA ARG A 75 -10.09 -1.69 14.76
C ARG A 75 -10.04 -0.72 15.95
N SER A 76 -11.13 0.02 16.13
CA SER A 76 -11.31 1.02 17.19
C SER A 76 -10.20 2.09 17.27
N ASP A 77 -9.55 2.41 16.13
CA ASP A 77 -8.42 3.37 16.05
C ASP A 77 -7.21 3.01 16.93
N ASN A 78 -7.07 1.72 17.32
CA ASN A 78 -6.04 1.24 18.23
C ASN A 78 -4.87 0.54 17.52
N GLY A 79 -4.53 0.99 16.31
CA GLY A 79 -3.44 0.46 15.51
C GLY A 79 -2.08 0.64 16.19
N GLY A 80 -1.43 -0.46 16.51
CA GLY A 80 -0.02 -0.49 16.92
C GLY A 80 0.93 -0.45 15.71
N PRO A 81 2.25 -0.37 15.93
CA PRO A 81 3.21 -0.52 14.85
C PRO A 81 3.07 -1.92 14.23
N LEU A 82 2.82 -1.96 12.92
CA LEU A 82 2.81 -3.22 12.17
C LEU A 82 4.24 -3.74 12.06
N ALA A 83 4.45 -5.02 12.36
CA ALA A 83 5.79 -5.63 12.30
C ALA A 83 6.19 -6.04 10.88
N ARG A 84 5.20 -6.33 10.04
CA ARG A 84 5.35 -6.86 8.69
C ARG A 84 4.05 -6.70 7.92
N ILE A 85 4.14 -6.47 6.61
CA ILE A 85 3.03 -6.60 5.66
C ILE A 85 3.51 -7.54 4.55
N ASP A 86 2.77 -8.61 4.31
CA ASP A 86 3.05 -9.54 3.22
C ASP A 86 2.16 -9.17 2.03
N VAL A 87 2.77 -9.04 0.86
CA VAL A 87 2.07 -8.74 -0.39
C VAL A 87 2.39 -9.83 -1.39
N GLU A 88 1.35 -10.34 -2.03
CA GLU A 88 1.47 -11.42 -3.00
C GLU A 88 0.69 -11.09 -4.27
N ILE A 89 1.24 -11.46 -5.41
CA ILE A 89 0.58 -11.38 -6.71
C ILE A 89 0.42 -12.81 -7.20
N TRP A 90 -0.82 -13.17 -7.50
CA TRP A 90 -1.23 -14.51 -7.93
C TRP A 90 -1.75 -14.45 -9.36
N ASN A 91 -1.68 -15.55 -10.09
CA ASN A 91 -2.44 -15.62 -11.34
C ASN A 91 -3.94 -15.76 -11.05
N ASP A 92 -4.77 -15.15 -11.89
CA ASP A 92 -6.21 -15.34 -11.83
C ASP A 92 -6.60 -16.67 -12.47
N VAL A 93 -7.44 -17.44 -11.78
CA VAL A 93 -8.17 -18.57 -12.34
C VAL A 93 -9.57 -18.07 -12.67
N ALA A 94 -9.71 -17.51 -13.87
CA ALA A 94 -10.95 -16.90 -14.33
C ALA A 94 -12.13 -17.89 -14.30
N VAL A 95 -13.34 -17.38 -14.13
CA VAL A 95 -14.57 -18.21 -14.07
C VAL A 95 -14.80 -19.07 -15.33
N ASN A 96 -14.28 -18.64 -16.48
CA ASN A 96 -14.39 -19.33 -17.76
C ASN A 96 -13.17 -20.18 -18.10
N ASP A 97 -12.18 -20.29 -17.21
CA ASP A 97 -11.04 -21.17 -17.40
C ASP A 97 -11.52 -22.64 -17.38
N PRO A 98 -11.11 -23.49 -18.36
CA PRO A 98 -11.52 -24.89 -18.41
C PRO A 98 -11.15 -25.74 -17.19
N THR A 99 -10.16 -25.29 -16.41
CA THR A 99 -9.69 -25.94 -15.18
C THR A 99 -10.41 -25.45 -13.93
N ASN A 100 -11.14 -24.32 -14.01
CA ASN A 100 -11.92 -23.79 -12.90
C ASN A 100 -13.22 -24.58 -12.71
N GLN A 101 -13.43 -25.10 -11.50
CA GLN A 101 -14.63 -25.85 -11.11
C GLN A 101 -15.61 -25.03 -10.27
N LEU A 102 -15.26 -23.78 -9.95
CA LEU A 102 -16.04 -22.87 -9.11
C LEU A 102 -16.84 -21.88 -9.99
N PRO A 103 -17.98 -21.37 -9.49
CA PRO A 103 -18.79 -20.41 -10.24
C PRO A 103 -18.25 -18.96 -10.21
N TYR A 104 -17.01 -18.75 -9.74
CA TYR A 104 -16.36 -17.45 -9.56
C TYR A 104 -14.86 -17.53 -9.87
N SER A 105 -14.24 -16.39 -10.18
CA SER A 105 -12.78 -16.25 -10.24
C SER A 105 -12.15 -16.42 -8.88
N HIS A 106 -10.91 -16.91 -8.84
CA HIS A 106 -10.17 -17.08 -7.59
C HIS A 106 -8.66 -17.06 -7.84
N PRO A 107 -7.84 -16.77 -6.82
CA PRO A 107 -6.39 -16.87 -6.94
C PRO A 107 -5.95 -18.31 -7.24
N GLY A 108 -5.00 -18.46 -8.16
CA GLY A 108 -4.42 -19.75 -8.55
C GLY A 108 -3.14 -20.10 -7.79
N ALA A 109 -1.98 -19.83 -8.39
CA ALA A 109 -0.64 -19.99 -7.85
C ALA A 109 0.05 -18.63 -7.71
N PRO A 110 0.93 -18.45 -6.70
CA PRO A 110 1.66 -17.20 -6.51
C PRO A 110 2.68 -17.02 -7.64
N LEU A 111 2.69 -15.82 -8.24
CA LEU A 111 3.66 -15.39 -9.25
C LEU A 111 4.79 -14.57 -8.64
N TRP A 112 4.47 -13.81 -7.59
CA TRP A 112 5.43 -12.97 -6.87
C TRP A 112 4.96 -12.77 -5.43
N GLN A 113 5.90 -12.72 -4.49
CA GLN A 113 5.60 -12.54 -3.07
C GLN A 113 6.71 -11.71 -2.44
N ARG A 114 6.33 -10.84 -1.50
CA ARG A 114 7.30 -10.07 -0.71
C ARG A 114 6.76 -9.73 0.67
N SER A 115 7.63 -9.88 1.65
CA SER A 115 7.45 -9.30 2.97
C SER A 115 8.09 -7.93 3.03
N PHE A 116 7.32 -6.94 3.48
CA PHE A 116 7.78 -5.61 3.81
C PHE A 116 7.84 -5.44 5.32
N PHE A 117 8.84 -4.71 5.79
CA PHE A 117 9.09 -4.38 7.19
C PHE A 117 8.99 -2.87 7.40
N PRO A 118 8.89 -2.35 8.64
CA PRO A 118 8.57 -0.94 8.91
C PRO A 118 9.40 0.11 8.18
N GLN A 119 10.63 -0.22 7.79
CA GLN A 119 11.51 0.66 7.02
C GLN A 119 11.19 0.72 5.52
N ASP A 120 10.41 -0.24 5.00
CA ASP A 120 10.12 -0.40 3.58
C ASP A 120 8.88 0.36 3.12
N TRP A 121 8.10 0.91 4.06
CA TRP A 121 6.94 1.75 3.74
C TRP A 121 7.01 3.12 4.37
N THR A 122 6.31 4.06 3.74
CA THR A 122 5.93 5.32 4.36
C THR A 122 4.42 5.35 4.57
N MET A 123 3.98 6.12 5.55
CA MET A 123 2.56 6.22 5.89
C MET A 123 2.10 7.66 5.73
N ALA A 124 0.99 7.86 5.02
CA ALA A 124 0.33 9.15 4.89
C ALA A 124 -1.02 9.14 5.64
N GLY A 125 -1.49 10.32 6.02
CA GLY A 125 -2.67 10.50 6.89
C GLY A 125 -2.30 10.89 8.34
N PRO A 126 -3.20 10.65 9.33
CA PRO A 126 -4.51 10.04 9.15
C PRO A 126 -5.48 10.95 8.36
N TRP A 127 -6.33 10.33 7.57
CA TRP A 127 -7.59 10.92 7.13
C TRP A 127 -8.73 10.39 7.98
N THR A 128 -9.91 11.00 7.88
CA THR A 128 -11.04 10.69 8.76
C THR A 128 -12.33 10.39 8.01
N GLY A 129 -13.03 9.34 8.44
CA GLY A 129 -14.36 8.97 7.97
C GLY A 129 -14.94 7.86 8.86
N GLN A 130 -16.24 7.88 9.14
CA GLN A 130 -16.86 6.90 10.03
C GLN A 130 -17.06 5.57 9.30
N GLN A 131 -16.27 4.56 9.66
CA GLN A 131 -16.19 3.27 8.95
C GLN A 131 -16.64 2.09 9.83
N GLY A 132 -17.11 1.02 9.18
CA GLY A 132 -17.39 -0.27 9.81
C GLY A 132 -16.18 -1.21 9.80
N TRP A 133 -16.20 -2.22 10.67
CA TRP A 133 -15.19 -3.29 10.73
C TRP A 133 -15.85 -4.65 10.55
N TYR A 134 -15.29 -5.47 9.66
CA TYR A 134 -15.69 -6.85 9.46
C TYR A 134 -14.51 -7.79 9.69
N ALA A 135 -14.62 -8.70 10.65
CA ALA A 135 -13.69 -9.82 10.79
C ALA A 135 -14.42 -11.10 10.34
N PRO A 136 -13.94 -11.81 9.31
CA PRO A 136 -14.54 -13.10 8.93
C PRO A 136 -14.28 -14.21 9.95
N ASN A 137 -13.18 -14.10 10.71
CA ASN A 137 -12.73 -15.13 11.63
C ASN A 137 -12.03 -14.55 12.88
N PRO A 138 -12.70 -14.56 14.07
CA PRO A 138 -14.09 -14.95 14.27
C PRO A 138 -15.05 -14.00 13.54
N ASP A 139 -16.20 -14.52 13.07
CA ASP A 139 -17.22 -13.71 12.39
C ASP A 139 -17.75 -12.59 13.31
N GLU A 140 -17.36 -11.36 13.02
CA GLU A 140 -17.66 -10.17 13.81
C GLU A 140 -17.92 -8.97 12.89
N ILE A 141 -19.05 -8.30 13.13
CA ILE A 141 -19.48 -7.12 12.38
C ILE A 141 -19.65 -5.96 13.37
N LEU A 142 -18.85 -4.91 13.24
CA LEU A 142 -18.88 -3.74 14.10
C LEU A 142 -19.13 -2.48 13.26
N PRO A 143 -20.37 -1.98 13.17
CA PRO A 143 -20.64 -0.71 12.50
C PRO A 143 -20.04 0.46 13.28
N ASP A 144 -19.68 1.54 12.58
CA ASP A 144 -19.18 2.80 13.16
C ASP A 144 -18.03 2.61 14.17
N ASN A 145 -17.10 1.71 13.84
CA ASN A 145 -16.11 1.22 14.79
C ASN A 145 -14.90 2.14 14.96
N HIS A 146 -14.47 2.82 13.90
CA HIS A 146 -13.27 3.64 13.88
C HIS A 146 -13.46 4.84 12.93
N ILE A 147 -12.55 5.81 13.02
CA ILE A 147 -12.59 7.00 12.16
C ILE A 147 -11.33 7.23 11.35
N ASN A 148 -10.17 6.69 11.73
CA ASN A 148 -8.91 6.98 11.05
C ASN A 148 -8.52 5.89 10.06
N TYR A 149 -8.08 6.34 8.90
CA TYR A 149 -7.44 5.49 7.89
C TYR A 149 -6.19 6.17 7.34
N PHE A 150 -5.30 5.33 6.83
CA PHE A 150 -3.95 5.69 6.39
C PHE A 150 -3.68 5.07 5.03
N GLN A 151 -2.73 5.65 4.32
CA GLN A 151 -2.16 5.07 3.11
C GLN A 151 -0.77 4.54 3.43
N PHE A 152 -0.55 3.26 3.18
CA PHE A 152 0.76 2.61 3.25
C PHE A 152 1.36 2.58 1.85
N ASN A 153 2.54 3.19 1.71
CA ASN A 153 3.20 3.41 0.44
C ASN A 153 4.53 2.66 0.41
N PHE A 154 4.61 1.64 -0.44
CA PHE A 154 5.79 0.81 -0.69
C PHE A 154 6.38 1.26 -2.01
N ALA A 155 7.45 2.06 -1.96
CA ALA A 155 8.04 2.63 -3.15
C ALA A 155 9.42 2.03 -3.45
N ASN A 156 9.83 2.03 -4.72
CA ASN A 156 11.12 1.50 -5.18
C ASN A 156 11.33 0.02 -4.80
N ILE A 157 10.30 -0.79 -5.04
CA ILE A 157 10.30 -2.23 -4.77
C ILE A 157 11.47 -2.89 -5.53
N LEU A 158 12.46 -3.34 -4.76
CA LEU A 158 13.54 -4.20 -5.26
C LEU A 158 12.98 -5.52 -5.83
N ASP A 159 13.44 -5.94 -7.00
CA ASP A 159 12.91 -7.12 -7.70
C ASP A 159 11.37 -7.05 -7.91
N PRO A 160 10.88 -6.02 -8.63
CA PRO A 160 9.45 -5.82 -8.82
C PRO A 160 8.87 -6.89 -9.74
N PHE A 161 7.59 -7.23 -9.54
CA PHE A 161 6.87 -8.07 -10.49
C PHE A 161 6.84 -7.40 -11.87
N ILE A 162 7.18 -8.15 -12.92
CA ILE A 162 7.12 -7.66 -14.30
C ILE A 162 5.76 -8.04 -14.87
N GLN A 163 4.93 -7.03 -15.08
CA GLN A 163 3.56 -7.23 -15.54
C GLN A 163 3.42 -7.02 -17.05
N GLU A 164 2.47 -7.72 -17.65
CA GLU A 164 2.06 -7.51 -19.04
C GLU A 164 0.69 -6.82 -19.09
N GLN A 165 0.51 -5.90 -20.04
CA GLN A 165 -0.77 -5.22 -20.22
C GLN A 165 -1.88 -6.23 -20.53
N GLY A 166 -3.01 -6.11 -19.82
CA GLY A 166 -4.17 -6.98 -20.00
C GLY A 166 -4.09 -8.32 -19.25
N THR A 167 -3.08 -8.51 -18.40
CA THR A 167 -3.00 -9.62 -17.43
C THR A 167 -3.20 -9.15 -16.00
#